data_AF-A0A3P6AVY9-F1
#
_entry.id   AF-A0A3P6AVY9-F1
#
_cell.length_a   1.000
_cell.length_b   1.000
_cell.length_c   1.000
_cell.angle_alpha   90.00
_cell.angle_beta   90.00
_cell.angle_gamma   90.00
#
_symmetry.space_group_name_H-M   'P 1'
#
loop_
_entity.id
_entity.type
_entity.pdbx_description
1 polymer ?
#
loop_
_entity_poly.entity_id
_entity_poly.type
_entity_poly.pdbx_seq_one_letter_code
_entity_poly.pdbx_strand_id
1 'polypeptide(L)'
;MVDHLGLEIEPSKDSFTFVDYSQRNSGGIIRNLQVQIGNALVLVDFHVLDIKLNWNSSLLLGRAFMATVGAVCDMQTNKLCVT
;
A
#
# COMPACT_ATOMS: atom_id res chain seq x y z
N MET A 1 8.61 0.36 -11.60
CA MET A 1 8.41 -0.78 -10.64
C MET A 1 7.06 -1.44 -10.87
N VAL A 2 5.97 -0.67 -10.98
CA VAL A 2 4.65 -1.20 -11.39
C VAL A 2 4.61 -1.74 -12.82
N ASP A 3 5.38 -1.18 -13.74
CA ASP A 3 5.38 -1.57 -15.17
C ASP A 3 5.86 -3.01 -15.42
N HIS A 4 6.50 -3.64 -14.43
CA HIS A 4 6.99 -5.02 -14.50
C HIS A 4 6.01 -6.05 -13.93
N LEU A 5 4.95 -5.62 -13.23
CA LEU A 5 3.97 -6.52 -12.59
C LEU A 5 2.76 -6.83 -13.48
N GLY A 6 2.65 -6.18 -14.65
CA GLY A 6 1.52 -6.36 -15.56
C GLY A 6 0.17 -5.90 -14.98
N LEU A 7 0.20 -5.04 -13.97
CA LEU A 7 -1.00 -4.53 -13.32
C LEU A 7 -1.59 -3.39 -14.13
N GLU A 8 -2.92 -3.40 -14.27
CA GLU A 8 -3.64 -2.27 -14.85
C GLU A 8 -3.65 -1.11 -13.85
N ILE A 9 -3.14 0.04 -14.29
CA ILE A 9 -3.08 1.26 -13.50
C ILE A 9 -4.08 2.24 -14.10
N GLU A 10 -5.12 2.53 -13.34
CA GLU A 10 -6.11 3.52 -13.75
C GLU A 10 -5.61 4.95 -13.44
N PRO A 11 -5.88 5.93 -14.31
CA PRO A 11 -5.57 7.32 -14.02
C PRO A 11 -6.24 7.81 -12.73
N SER A 12 -5.49 8.48 -11.87
CA SER A 12 -6.00 9.12 -10.65
C SER A 12 -5.55 10.58 -10.61
N LYS A 13 -6.38 11.45 -10.02
CA LYS A 13 -6.06 12.86 -9.74
C LYS A 13 -5.75 13.10 -8.27
N ASP A 14 -5.61 12.04 -7.49
CA ASP A 14 -5.39 12.11 -6.05
C ASP A 14 -3.97 12.58 -5.75
N SER A 15 -3.82 13.28 -4.62
CA SER A 15 -2.53 13.74 -4.12
C SER A 15 -2.40 13.47 -2.63
N PHE A 16 -1.17 13.28 -2.19
CA PHE A 16 -0.82 12.88 -0.84
C PHE A 16 0.18 13.88 -0.26
N THR A 17 -0.10 14.35 0.95
CA THR A 17 0.83 15.16 1.74
C THR A 17 1.57 14.25 2.71
N PHE A 18 2.90 14.28 2.64
CA PHE A 18 3.79 13.51 3.50
C PHE A 18 4.08 14.27 4.79
N VAL A 19 4.68 13.58 5.77
CA VAL A 19 5.03 14.17 7.08
C VAL A 19 6.07 15.29 6.99
N ASP A 20 6.82 15.35 5.89
CA ASP A 20 7.76 16.43 5.57
C ASP A 20 7.08 17.60 4.84
N TYR A 21 5.74 17.60 4.78
CA TYR A 21 4.90 18.55 4.05
C TYR A 21 5.08 18.55 2.53
N SER A 22 5.86 17.63 1.97
CA SER A 22 5.92 17.46 0.52
C SER A 22 4.59 16.88 0.01
N GLN A 23 4.13 17.39 -1.13
CA GLN A 23 2.98 16.82 -1.84
C GLN A 23 3.46 15.95 -2.99
N ARG A 24 2.78 14.82 -3.18
CA ARG A 24 2.99 13.93 -4.33
C ARG A 24 1.66 13.58 -4.96
N ASN A 25 1.60 13.71 -6.28
CA ASN A 25 0.46 13.23 -7.04
C ASN A 25 0.57 11.71 -7.22
N SER A 26 -0.57 11.04 -7.22
CA SER A 26 -0.64 9.64 -7.61
C SER A 26 -0.26 9.49 -9.08
N GLY A 27 0.59 8.50 -9.37
CA GLY A 27 0.83 8.04 -10.76
C GLY A 27 -0.34 7.24 -11.31
N GLY A 28 -1.32 6.88 -10.46
CA GLY A 28 -2.50 6.11 -10.78
C GLY A 28 -2.90 5.18 -9.64
N ILE A 29 -4.06 4.55 -9.79
CA ILE A 29 -4.62 3.61 -8.80
C ILE A 29 -4.73 2.22 -9.43
N ILE A 30 -4.34 1.20 -8.68
CA ILE A 30 -4.58 -0.20 -8.99
C ILE A 30 -5.77 -0.62 -8.14
N ARG A 31 -6.87 -1.04 -8.78
CA ARG A 31 -8.09 -1.42 -8.06
C ARG A 31 -8.23 -2.92 -7.85
N ASN A 32 -8.89 -3.30 -6.76
CA ASN A 32 -9.24 -4.68 -6.43
C ASN A 32 -8.04 -5.64 -6.54
N LEU A 33 -6.84 -5.19 -6.15
CA LEU A 33 -5.67 -6.05 -6.15
C LEU A 33 -5.81 -7.09 -5.04
N GLN A 34 -5.69 -8.36 -5.40
CA GLN A 34 -5.64 -9.44 -4.43
C GLN A 34 -4.27 -9.44 -3.73
N VAL A 35 -4.29 -9.16 -2.44
CA VAL A 35 -3.12 -9.25 -1.57
C VAL A 35 -3.27 -10.45 -0.66
N GLN A 36 -2.29 -11.35 -0.73
CA GLN A 36 -2.20 -12.46 0.19
C GLN A 36 -1.33 -12.08 1.40
N ILE A 37 -1.90 -12.17 2.60
CA ILE A 37 -1.21 -11.95 3.87
C ILE A 37 -1.36 -13.21 4.72
N GLY A 38 -0.29 -14.02 4.78
CA GLY A 38 -0.36 -15.36 5.36
C GLY A 38 -1.39 -16.22 4.61
N ASN A 39 -2.46 -16.60 5.30
CA ASN A 39 -3.56 -17.41 4.75
C ASN A 39 -4.78 -16.56 4.33
N ALA A 40 -4.75 -15.25 4.56
CA ALA A 40 -5.83 -14.35 4.20
C ALA A 40 -5.62 -13.79 2.80
N LEU A 41 -6.71 -13.66 2.04
CA LEU A 41 -6.76 -12.98 0.74
C LEU A 41 -7.64 -11.74 0.89
N VAL A 42 -7.08 -10.56 0.59
CA VAL A 42 -7.78 -9.28 0.76
C VAL A 42 -7.74 -8.52 -0.55
N LEU A 43 -8.88 -8.03 -1.01
CA LEU A 43 -8.95 -7.10 -2.13
C LEU A 43 -8.69 -5.69 -1.61
N VAL A 44 -7.74 -4.98 -2.23
CA VAL A 44 -7.46 -3.60 -1.85
C VAL A 44 -7.08 -2.76 -3.06
N ASP A 45 -7.35 -1.47 -2.95
CA ASP A 45 -6.91 -0.48 -3.91
C ASP A 45 -5.58 0.14 -3.46
N PHE A 46 -4.63 0.27 -4.39
CA PHE A 46 -3.33 0.88 -4.14
C PHE A 46 -3.09 2.08 -5.02
N HIS A 47 -2.60 3.17 -4.41
CA HIS A 47 -2.03 4.28 -5.16
C HIS A 47 -0.57 4.01 -5.48
N VAL A 48 -0.21 4.24 -6.74
CA VAL A 48 1.18 4.27 -7.19
C VAL A 48 1.73 5.68 -6.92
N LEU A 49 2.87 5.75 -6.24
CA LEU A 49 3.53 7.01 -5.93
C LEU A 49 5.01 6.95 -6.32
N ASP A 50 5.49 8.01 -6.97
CA ASP A 50 6.92 8.20 -7.21
C ASP A 50 7.55 8.92 -6.01
N ILE A 51 8.26 8.14 -5.20
CA ILE A 51 8.91 8.58 -3.97
C ILE A 51 10.39 8.25 -4.03
N LYS A 52 11.24 9.16 -3.55
CA LYS A 52 12.68 8.91 -3.36
C LYS A 52 12.90 8.05 -2.10
N LEU A 53 12.42 6.80 -2.12
CA LEU A 53 12.71 5.83 -1.08
C LEU A 53 13.72 4.78 -1.53
N ASN A 54 14.32 4.10 -0.56
CA ASN A 54 15.11 2.91 -0.85
C ASN A 54 14.23 1.84 -1.52
N TRP A 55 14.83 1.00 -2.36
CA TRP A 55 14.15 -0.07 -3.08
C TRP A 55 13.53 -1.15 -2.17
N ASN A 56 13.91 -1.17 -0.88
CA ASN A 56 13.35 -2.10 0.11
C ASN A 56 11.94 -1.72 0.60
N SER A 57 11.42 -0.54 0.22
CA SER A 57 10.15 0.00 0.72
C SER A 57 9.16 0.18 -0.42
N SER A 58 8.86 -0.91 -1.13
CA SER A 58 8.01 -0.90 -2.33
C SER A 58 6.51 -0.86 -2.05
N LEU A 59 6.09 -1.16 -0.83
CA LEU A 59 4.67 -1.27 -0.43
C LEU A 59 4.43 -0.57 0.91
N LEU A 60 3.39 0.27 0.95
CA LEU A 60 2.92 0.92 2.17
C LEU A 60 1.49 0.48 2.48
N LEU A 61 1.30 -0.18 3.62
CA LEU A 61 -0.02 -0.52 4.13
C LEU A 61 -0.46 0.58 5.10
N GLY A 62 -1.43 1.38 4.68
CA GLY A 62 -1.96 2.47 5.50
C GLY A 62 -2.80 1.96 6.67
N ARG A 63 -3.10 2.88 7.61
CA ARG A 63 -3.96 2.59 8.77
C ARG A 63 -5.36 2.11 8.38
N ALA A 64 -5.92 2.62 7.28
CA ALA A 64 -7.23 2.21 6.80
C ALA A 64 -7.25 0.72 6.44
N PHE A 65 -6.26 0.25 5.68
CA PHE A 65 -6.10 -1.16 5.36
C PHE A 65 -5.94 -2.02 6.62
N MET A 66 -5.03 -1.60 7.52
CA MET A 66 -4.81 -2.28 8.78
C MET A 66 -6.10 -2.41 9.60
N ALA A 67 -6.93 -1.38 9.65
CA ALA A 67 -8.23 -1.43 10.33
C ALA A 67 -9.21 -2.40 9.65
N THR A 68 -9.24 -2.44 8.31
CA THR A 68 -10.10 -3.36 7.56
C THR A 68 -9.79 -4.83 7.84
N VAL A 69 -8.52 -5.19 7.96
CA VAL A 69 -8.08 -6.58 8.18
C VAL A 69 -7.91 -6.94 9.66
N GLY A 70 -8.32 -6.05 10.57
CA GLY A 70 -8.15 -6.24 12.02
C GLY A 70 -6.69 -6.41 12.44
N ALA A 71 -5.77 -5.70 11.78
CA ALA A 71 -4.34 -5.91 11.96
C ALA A 71 -3.90 -5.58 13.40
N VAL A 72 -3.15 -6.50 14.01
CA VAL A 72 -2.50 -6.34 15.31
C VAL A 72 -0.99 -6.33 15.13
N CYS A 73 -0.35 -5.23 15.52
CA CYS A 73 1.11 -5.14 15.57
C CYS A 73 1.61 -5.70 16.90
N ASP A 74 2.06 -6.95 16.91
CA ASP A 74 2.74 -7.54 18.06
C ASP A 74 4.21 -7.13 18.06
N MET A 75 4.52 -6.13 18.89
CA MET A 75 5.87 -5.60 19.04
C MET A 75 6.80 -6.52 19.83
N GLN A 76 6.28 -7.45 20.64
CA GLN A 76 7.11 -8.38 21.41
C GLN A 76 7.70 -9.44 20.48
N THR A 77 6.90 -9.93 19.53
CA THR A 77 7.33 -10.95 18.56
C THR A 77 7.74 -10.36 17.21
N ASN A 78 7.62 -9.04 17.04
CA ASN A 78 7.87 -8.30 15.81
C ASN A 78 7.07 -8.86 14.62
N LYS A 79 5.76 -9.09 14.83
CA LYS A 79 4.84 -9.66 13.84
C LYS A 79 3.64 -8.75 13.63
N LEU A 80 3.16 -8.74 12.38
CA LEU A 80 1.85 -8.23 12.04
C LEU A 80 0.89 -9.42 11.93
N CYS A 81 -0.14 -9.44 12.76
CA CYS A 81 -1.19 -10.45 12.73
C CYS A 81 -2.43 -9.86 12.06
N VAL A 82 -3.11 -10.63 11.23
CA VAL A 82 -4.43 -10.30 10.68
C VAL A 82 -5.44 -11.27 11.27
N THR A 83 -6.63 -10.79 11.60
CA THR A 83 -7.68 -11.56 12.29
C THR A 83 -8.81 -11.95 11.37
#